data_AF-A0A0F8UF09-F1
#
_entry.id   AF-A0A0F8UF09-F1
#
_cell.length_a   1.000
_cell.length_b   1.000
_cell.length_c   1.000
_cell.angle_alpha   90.00
_cell.angle_beta   90.00
_cell.angle_gamma   90.00
#
_symmetry.space_group_name_H-M   'P 1'
#
loop_
_entity.id
_entity.type
_entity.pdbx_description
1 polymer ?
#
loop_
_entity_poly.entity_id
_entity_poly.type
_entity_poly.pdbx_seq_one_letter_code
_entity_poly.pdbx_strand_id
1 'polypeptide(L)' 'TTRSPRPGEQHAREYYFTTKEDFLDLVNKNGFIEHAQFGGNYYGTSIQAVKDIAAKERICILDIEMERNKS' A
#
# COMPACT_ATOMS: atom_id res chain seq x y z
N THR A 1 -3.47 -1.24 0.61
CA THR A 1 -4.41 -0.12 0.46
C THR A 1 -5.73 -0.46 1.13
N THR A 2 -6.46 0.53 1.64
CA THR A 2 -7.83 0.36 2.18
C THR A 2 -8.93 0.57 1.14
N ARG A 3 -8.56 0.98 -0.07
CA ARG A 3 -9.50 1.11 -1.19
C ARG A 3 -9.99 -0.28 -1.58
N SER A 4 -11.28 -0.43 -1.87
CA SER A 4 -11.81 -1.66 -2.48
C SER A 4 -11.17 -1.91 -3.87
N PRO A 5 -10.94 -3.17 -4.25
CA PRO A 5 -10.43 -3.50 -5.58
C PRO A 5 -11.40 -3.04 -6.68
N ARG A 6 -10.83 -2.53 -7.78
CA ARG A 6 -11.54 -2.27 -9.03
C ARG A 6 -11.75 -3.60 -9.77
N PRO A 7 -12.72 -3.67 -10.70
CA PRO A 7 -12.88 -4.83 -11.57
C PRO A 7 -11.57 -5.22 -12.26
N GLY A 8 -11.15 -6.48 -12.11
CA GLY A 8 -9.91 -7.02 -12.68
C GLY A 8 -8.70 -6.95 -11.75
N GLU A 9 -8.71 -6.13 -10.70
CA GLU A 9 -7.65 -6.14 -9.68
C GLU A 9 -7.74 -7.41 -8.82
N GLN A 10 -6.59 -7.93 -8.41
CA GLN A 10 -6.49 -9.10 -7.54
C GLN A 10 -5.62 -8.79 -6.32
N HIS A 11 -6.02 -9.32 -5.17
CA HIS A 11 -5.26 -9.18 -3.93
C HIS A 11 -3.85 -9.78 -4.10
N ALA A 12 -2.85 -9.09 -3.57
CA ALA A 12 -1.42 -9.43 -3.68
C ALA A 12 -0.85 -9.45 -5.11
N ARG A 13 -1.63 -9.03 -6.12
CA ARG A 13 -1.16 -8.82 -7.50
C ARG A 13 -0.89 -7.35 -7.76
N GLU A 14 -1.93 -6.51 -7.69
CA GLU A 14 -1.80 -5.05 -7.77
C GLU A 14 -1.54 -4.44 -6.40
N TYR A 15 -2.38 -4.80 -5.43
CA TYR A 15 -2.29 -4.30 -4.06
C TYR A 15 -2.64 -5.39 -3.06
N TYR A 16 -2.12 -5.24 -1.85
CA TYR A 16 -2.72 -5.86 -0.67
C TYR A 16 -3.93 -5.01 -0.25
N PHE A 17 -5.12 -5.45 -0.65
CA PHE A 17 -6.39 -4.85 -0.23
C PHE A 17 -6.71 -5.28 1.21
N THR A 18 -6.90 -4.32 2.10
CA THR A 18 -7.09 -4.55 3.54
C THR A 18 -8.13 -3.59 4.11
N THR A 19 -8.55 -3.80 5.36
CA THR A 19 -9.46 -2.88 6.05
C THR A 19 -8.70 -1.67 6.59
N LYS A 20 -9.43 -0.61 6.97
CA LYS A 20 -8.81 0.57 7.59
C LYS A 20 -8.21 0.23 8.95
N GLU A 21 -8.91 -0.60 9.71
CA GLU A 21 -8.53 -1.06 11.04
C GLU A 21 -7.20 -1.81 10.99
N ASP A 22 -7.09 -2.79 10.09
CA ASP A 22 -5.85 -3.57 9.91
C ASP A 22 -4.70 -2.70 9.40
N PHE A 23 -4.98 -1.76 8.50
CA PHE A 23 -3.96 -0.83 8.00
C PHE A 23 -3.39 0.02 9.14
N LEU A 24 -4.25 0.60 9.97
CA LEU A 24 -3.82 1.45 11.10
C LEU A 24 -3.13 0.64 12.20
N ASP A 25 -3.56 -0.60 12.44
CA ASP A 25 -2.84 -1.51 13.33
C ASP A 25 -1.41 -1.77 12.82
N LEU A 26 -1.22 -1.96 11.51
CA LEU A 26 0.10 -2.13 10.92
C LEU A 26 0.94 -0.84 10.96
N VAL A 27 0.32 0.34 10.87
CA VAL A 27 0.99 1.63 11.12
C VAL A 27 1.52 1.69 12.55
N ASN A 28 0.69 1.34 13.55
CA ASN A 28 1.08 1.33 14.97
C ASN A 28 2.22 0.35 15.27
N LYS A 29 2.35 -0.69 14.46
CA LYS A 29 3.42 -1.69 14.54
C LYS A 29 4.68 -1.32 13.74
N ASN A 30 4.76 -0.10 13.21
CA ASN A 30 5.83 0.36 12.30
C ASN A 30 6.04 -0.59 11.11
N GLY A 31 4.95 -1.18 10.58
CA GLY A 31 5.00 -2.18 9.52
C GLY A 31 5.16 -1.62 8.10
N PHE A 32 5.19 -0.31 7.95
CA PHE A 32 5.34 0.39 6.67
C PHE A 32 6.68 1.12 6.58
N ILE A 33 7.27 1.09 5.39
CA ILE A 33 8.39 1.97 5.03
C ILE A 33 7.86 3.41 4.87
N GLU A 34 6.71 3.53 4.22
CA GLU A 34 5.97 4.77 4.06
C GLU A 34 4.47 4.48 3.95
N HIS A 35 3.65 5.45 4.34
CA HIS A 35 2.21 5.41 4.14
C HIS A 35 1.65 6.83 3.97
N ALA A 36 0.52 6.92 3.25
CA ALA A 36 -0.20 8.17 3.00
C ALA A 36 -1.71 7.93 2.93
N GLN A 37 -2.49 9.00 3.05
CA GLN A 37 -3.93 8.98 2.83
C GLN A 37 -4.27 9.82 1.59
N PHE A 38 -5.04 9.23 0.68
CA PHE A 38 -5.49 9.88 -0.56
C PHE A 38 -6.93 9.48 -0.89
N GLY A 39 -7.79 10.45 -1.20
CA GLY A 39 -9.19 10.21 -1.54
C GLY A 39 -9.93 9.39 -0.46
N GLY A 40 -9.64 9.65 0.82
CA GLY A 40 -10.23 8.94 1.96
C GLY A 40 -9.66 7.54 2.24
N ASN A 41 -8.82 7.00 1.37
CA ASN A 41 -8.22 5.67 1.50
C ASN A 41 -6.75 5.75 1.90
N TYR A 42 -6.24 4.72 2.57
CA TYR A 42 -4.84 4.62 2.97
C TYR A 42 -4.05 3.76 2.00
N TYR A 43 -2.82 4.18 1.73
CA TYR A 43 -1.86 3.51 0.86
C TYR A 43 -0.53 3.45 1.59
N GLY A 44 0.24 2.38 1.37
CA GLY A 44 1.53 2.26 2.01
C GLY A 44 2.31 1.07 1.47
N THR A 45 3.63 1.17 1.60
CA THR A 45 4.60 0.16 1.20
C THR A 45 5.01 -0.62 2.44
N SER A 46 4.46 -1.83 2.61
CA SER A 46 4.77 -2.62 3.79
C SER A 46 6.18 -3.21 3.72
N ILE A 47 6.86 -3.25 4.87
CA ILE A 47 8.18 -3.87 4.99
C ILE A 47 8.12 -5.34 4.53
N GLN A 48 7.03 -6.02 4.87
CA GLN A 48 6.83 -7.42 4.48
C GLN A 48 6.70 -7.58 2.96
N ALA A 49 5.92 -6.72 2.28
CA ALA A 49 5.77 -6.80 0.83
C ALA A 49 7.11 -6.62 0.10
N VAL A 50 7.97 -5.73 0.59
CA VAL A 50 9.33 -5.57 0.05
C VAL A 50 10.18 -6.82 0.25
N LYS A 51 10.14 -7.42 1.46
CA LYS A 51 10.85 -8.68 1.73
C LYS A 51 10.37 -9.82 0.81
N ASP A 52 9.06 -9.94 0.60
CA ASP A 52 8.49 -10.98 -0.25
C ASP A 52 8.84 -10.81 -1.73
N ILE A 53 8.96 -9.56 -2.20
CA ILE A 53 9.40 -9.24 -3.57
C ILE A 53 10.90 -9.50 -3.72
N ALA A 54 11.71 -9.08 -2.75
CA ALA A 54 13.15 -9.31 -2.74
C ALA A 54 13.48 -10.81 -2.76
N ALA A 55 12.72 -11.62 -2.00
CA ALA A 55 12.86 -13.08 -2.00
C ALA A 55 12.52 -13.73 -3.36
N LYS A 56 11.82 -13.01 -4.25
CA LYS A 56 11.45 -13.48 -5.60
C LYS A 56 12.40 -12.95 -6.69
N GLU A 57 13.51 -12.32 -6.31
CA GLU A 57 14.47 -11.68 -7.23
C GLU A 57 13.82 -10.65 -8.18
N ARG A 58 12.76 -9.98 -7.71
CA ARG A 58 12.04 -8.95 -8.46
C ARG A 58 12.34 -7.57 -7.90
N ILE A 59 12.23 -6.56 -8.75
CA ILE A 59 12.37 -5.15 -8.37
C ILE A 59 10.97 -4.59 -8.07
N CYS A 60 10.81 -3.99 -6.89
CA CYS A 60 9.60 -3.24 -6.54
C CYS A 60 9.73 -1.82 -7.13
N ILE A 61 8.89 -1.46 -8.09
CA ILE A 61 8.76 -0.09 -8.58
C ILE A 61 7.56 0.55 -7.90
N LEU A 62 7.80 1.65 -7.20
CA LEU A 62 6.74 2.44 -6.58
C LEU A 62 6.52 3.69 -7.40
N ASP A 63 5.32 3.80 -7.98
CA ASP A 63 4.88 5.00 -8.69
C ASP A 63 3.93 5.77 -7.76
N ILE A 64 4.42 6.86 -7.16
CA ILE A 64 3.61 7.74 -6.32
C ILE A 64 3.42 9.06 -7.08
N GLU A 65 2.30 9.17 -7.79
CA GLU A 65 1.81 10.48 -8.22
C GLU A 65 1.21 11.22 -7.02
N MET A 66 1.99 12.13 -6.42
CA MET A 66 1.43 13.10 -5.48
C MET A 66 0.72 14.22 -6.26
N GLU A 67 -0.60 14.11 -6.44
CA GLU A 67 -1.39 15.32 -6.67
C GLU A 67 -1.45 16.13 -5.37
N ARG A 68 -0.50 17.05 -5.20
CA ARG A 68 -0.61 18.15 -4.24
C ARG A 68 -1.81 19.00 -4.66
N ASN A 69 -2.94 18.87 -3.95
CA ASN A 69 -3.95 19.91 -3.96
C ASN A 69 -3.31 21.19 -3.43
N LYS A 70 -2.99 22.11 -4.35
CA LYS A 70 -2.73 23.51 -4.05
C LYS A 70 -3.99 24.05 -3.39
N SER A 71 -3.90 24.32 -2.10
CA SER A 71 -4.79 25.27 -1.43
C SER A 71 -4.14 26.65 -1.48
#